data_AF-A0A6M1S5D3-F1
#
_entry.id   AF-A0A6M1S5D3-F1
#
_cell.length_a   1.000
_cell.length_b   1.000
_cell.length_c   1.000
_cell.angle_alpha   90.00
_cell.angle_beta   90.00
_cell.angle_gamma   90.00
#
_symmetry.space_group_name_H-M   'P 1'
#
loop_
_entity.id
_entity.type
_entity.pdbx_description
1 polymer ?
#
loop_
_entity_poly.entity_id
_entity_poly.type
_entity_poly.pdbx_seq_one_letter_code
_entity_poly.pdbx_strand_id
1 'polypeptide(L)' 'MMKMAKCADQGEGWREQWIVTAMEYFHDKKLSKKALRRQTIELSGDGVQVTMNGVSYWLPAL' A
#
# COMPACT_ATOMS: atom_id res chain seq x y z
N MET A 1 -5.82 -25.70 9.41
CA MET A 1 -5.42 -24.60 8.52
C MET A 1 -6.32 -23.41 8.84
N MET A 2 -5.77 -22.36 9.44
CA MET A 2 -6.55 -21.19 9.84
C MET A 2 -7.00 -20.47 8.55
N LYS A 3 -8.30 -20.55 8.22
CA LYS A 3 -8.89 -19.69 7.20
C LYS A 3 -8.82 -18.29 7.77
N MET A 4 -7.82 -17.51 7.34
CA MET A 4 -7.82 -16.07 7.57
C MET A 4 -9.18 -15.56 7.10
N ALA A 5 -9.91 -14.88 7.98
CA ALA A 5 -11.21 -14.31 7.64
C ALA A 5 -11.02 -13.49 6.36
N LYS A 6 -11.76 -13.83 5.30
CA LYS A 6 -11.83 -12.99 4.11
C LYS A 6 -12.32 -11.64 4.60
N CYS A 7 -11.42 -10.68 4.72
CA CYS A 7 -11.73 -9.34 5.19
C CYS A 7 -12.71 -8.75 4.19
N ALA A 8 -14.00 -8.72 4.58
CA ALA A 8 -15.04 -8.10 3.81
C ALA A 8 -14.70 -6.60 3.71
N ASP A 9 -14.73 -6.06 2.48
CA ASP A 9 -14.35 -4.70 2.09
C ASP A 9 -12.84 -4.35 2.09
N GLN A 10 -12.07 -5.02 1.24
CA GLN A 10 -10.82 -4.47 0.67
C GLN A 10 -11.11 -3.39 -0.40
N GLY A 11 -11.99 -2.44 -0.09
CA GLY A 11 -12.26 -1.30 -0.97
C GLY A 11 -11.05 -0.37 -1.11
N GLU A 12 -11.17 0.64 -1.97
CA GLU A 12 -10.11 1.61 -2.23
C GLU A 12 -9.56 2.25 -0.95
N GLY A 13 -10.44 2.60 0.00
CA GLY A 13 -10.05 3.19 1.29
C GLY A 13 -9.24 2.26 2.21
N TRP A 14 -9.47 0.93 2.13
CA TRP A 14 -8.67 -0.07 2.84
C TRP A 14 -7.29 -0.17 2.21
N ARG A 15 -7.22 -0.22 0.88
CA ARG A 15 -5.95 -0.28 0.15
C ARG A 15 -5.07 0.94 0.44
N GLU A 16 -5.65 2.15 0.40
CA GLU A 16 -4.93 3.38 0.76
C GLU A 16 -4.38 3.34 2.19
N GLN A 17 -5.17 2.84 3.16
CA GLN A 17 -4.72 2.70 4.54
C GLN A 17 -3.57 1.71 4.65
N TRP A 18 -3.68 0.59 3.95
CA TRP A 18 -2.65 -0.43 3.93
C TRP A 18 -1.34 0.12 3.34
N ILE A 19 -1.38 0.78 2.18
CA ILE A 19 -0.19 1.37 1.55
C ILE A 19 0.47 2.39 2.48
N VAL A 20 -0.29 3.31 3.07
CA VAL A 20 0.25 4.30 4.02
C VAL A 20 0.97 3.62 5.19
N THR A 21 0.35 2.59 5.76
CA THR A 21 0.92 1.87 6.91
C THR A 21 2.17 1.08 6.51
N ALA A 22 2.15 0.43 5.34
CA ALA A 22 3.26 -0.36 4.81
C ALA A 22 4.47 0.53 4.44
N MET A 23 4.24 1.72 3.90
CA MET A 23 5.30 2.69 3.63
C MET A 23 6.05 3.12 4.90
N GLU A 24 5.32 3.34 6.00
CA GLU A 24 5.95 3.66 7.29
C GLU A 24 6.69 2.43 7.85
N TYR A 25 6.08 1.25 7.81
CA TYR A 25 6.67 0.04 8.38
C TYR A 25 7.92 -0.46 7.63
N PHE A 26 7.86 -0.57 6.30
CA PHE A 26 8.95 -1.16 5.50
C PHE A 26 10.04 -0.16 5.13
N HIS A 27 9.69 1.13 5.03
CA HIS A 27 10.57 2.15 4.45
C HIS A 27 10.76 3.39 5.33
N ASP A 28 10.18 3.43 6.53
CA ASP A 28 10.19 4.59 7.43
C ASP A 28 9.72 5.88 6.73
N LYS A 29 8.74 5.73 5.82
CA LYS A 29 8.16 6.84 5.06
C LYS A 29 6.76 7.16 5.54
N LYS A 30 6.64 8.22 6.32
CA LYS A 30 5.35 8.79 6.72
C LYS A 30 4.67 9.47 5.53
N LEU A 31 3.48 8.98 5.21
CA LEU A 31 2.67 9.47 4.10
C LEU A 31 1.22 9.63 4.57
N SER A 32 0.56 10.72 4.20
CA SER A 32 -0.90 10.83 4.39
C SER A 32 -1.63 10.20 3.20
N LYS A 33 -2.87 9.73 3.39
CA LYS A 33 -3.72 9.28 2.25
C LYS A 33 -3.85 10.35 1.17
N LYS A 34 -3.96 11.63 1.56
CA LYS A 34 -4.02 12.76 0.62
C LYS A 34 -2.74 12.88 -0.21
N ALA A 35 -1.57 12.66 0.41
CA ALA A 35 -0.30 12.66 -0.29
C ALA A 35 -0.16 11.43 -1.19
N LEU A 36 -0.63 10.25 -0.74
CA LEU A 36 -0.64 9.00 -1.50
C LEU A 36 -1.42 9.12 -2.81
N ARG A 37 -2.60 9.75 -2.80
CA ARG A 37 -3.43 9.97 -4.01
C ARG A 37 -2.76 10.81 -5.10
N ARG A 38 -1.65 11.47 -4.80
CA ARG A 38 -0.85 12.24 -5.76
C ARG A 38 0.35 11.46 -6.31
N GLN A 39 0.57 10.25 -5.81
CA GLN A 39 1.68 9.39 -6.22
C GLN A 39 1.23 8.43 -7.30
N THR A 40 2.18 7.96 -8.09
CA THR A 40 1.94 6.85 -9.01
C THR A 40 1.97 5.55 -8.22
N ILE A 41 0.87 4.79 -8.31
CA ILE A 41 0.70 3.49 -7.66
C ILE A 41 0.48 2.46 -8.75
N GLU A 42 1.38 1.48 -8.84
CA GLU A 42 1.28 0.37 -9.76
C GLU A 42 1.04 -0.92 -8.98
N LEU A 43 0.07 -1.71 -9.44
CA LEU A 43 -0.26 -3.00 -8.84
C LEU A 43 0.42 -4.09 -9.64
N SER A 44 1.31 -4.83 -9.00
CA SER A 44 1.91 -6.07 -9.52
C SER A 44 1.25 -7.25 -8.82
N GLY A 45 1.17 -8.41 -9.46
CA GLY A 45 0.46 -9.58 -8.91
C GLY A 45 0.93 -10.00 -7.51
N ASP A 46 2.18 -9.71 -7.17
CA ASP A 46 2.84 -10.01 -5.90
C ASP A 46 2.98 -8.79 -4.95
N GLY A 47 2.57 -7.59 -5.37
CA GLY A 47 2.82 -6.40 -4.57
C GLY A 47 2.32 -5.08 -5.14
N VAL A 48 2.69 -4.01 -4.45
CA VAL A 48 2.36 -2.64 -4.84
C VAL A 48 3.64 -1.84 -4.95
N GLN A 49 3.81 -1.15 -6.07
CA GLN A 49 4.89 -0.21 -6.29
C GLN A 49 4.36 1.21 -6.11
N VAL A 50 4.98 1.97 -5.23
CA VAL A 50 4.67 3.39 -4.98
C VAL A 50 5.85 4.23 -5.43
N THR A 51 5.66 5.11 -6.41
CA THR A 51 6.71 6.01 -6.89
C THR A 51 6.50 7.42 -6.32
N MET A 52 7.47 7.89 -5.55
CA MET A 52 7.50 9.21 -4.92
C MET A 52 8.81 9.93 -5.25
N ASN A 53 8.73 11.13 -5.82
CA ASN A 53 9.90 11.96 -6.14
C ASN A 53 10.98 11.22 -6.94
N GLY A 54 10.58 10.35 -7.88
CA GLY A 54 11.50 9.55 -8.70
C GLY A 54 12.09 8.31 -8.01
N VAL A 55 11.71 8.03 -6.77
CA VAL A 55 12.10 6.81 -6.04
C VAL A 55 10.90 5.85 -5.95
N SER A 56 11.12 4.59 -6.32
CA SER A 56 10.10 3.54 -6.25
C SER A 56 10.28 2.68 -5.01
N TYR A 57 9.19 2.50 -4.28
CA TYR A 57 9.11 1.70 -3.07
C TYR A 57 8.21 0.49 -3.32
N TRP A 58 8.73 -0.70 -3.06
CA TRP A 58 7.98 -1.94 -3.21
C TRP A 58 7.33 -2.34 -1.87
N LEU A 59 6.08 -2.77 -1.93
CA LEU A 59 5.29 -3.23 -0.78
C LEU A 59 4.70 -4.61 -1.09
N PRO A 60 4.85 -5.61 -0.21
CA PRO A 60 4.30 -6.96 -0.44
C PRO A 60 2.78 -6.94 -0.39
N ALA A 61 2.08 -7.58 -1.33
CA ALA A 61 0.61 -7.69 -1.24
C ALA A 61 0.19 -8.51 0.00
N LEU A 62 -0.91 -8.11 0.65
CA LEU A 62 -1.61 -8.92 1.68
C LEU A 62 -2.49 -10.00 1.05
#